data_AF-A0A820QCZ8-F1
#
_entry.id   AF-A0A820QCZ8-F1
#
_cell.length_a   1.000
_cell.length_b   1.000
_cell.length_c   1.000
_cell.angle_alpha   90.00
_cell.angle_beta   90.00
_cell.angle_gamma   90.00
#
_symmetry.space_group_name_H-M   'P 1'
#
loop_
_entity.id
_entity.type
_entity.pdbx_description
1 polymer ?
#
loop_
_entity_poly.entity_id
_entity_poly.type
_entity_poly.pdbx_seq_one_letter_code
_entity_poly.pdbx_strand_id
1 'polypeptide(L)'
;KLSIPIAIISSIWLTITSIILCLPQEYPMTWKNMNYSIVAIVGVLFLAGIYWFVSARYWFTGPKRIDLDTTPLLSGHVTNENGASRISSWEGI
;
A
#
# COMPACT_ATOMS: atom_id res chain seq x y z
N LYS A 1 7.75 3.16 -11.35
CA LYS A 1 7.14 3.58 -12.65
C LYS A 1 6.36 2.46 -13.35
N LEU A 2 6.63 1.17 -13.09
CA LEU A 2 5.89 0.05 -13.69
C LEU A 2 4.57 -0.33 -12.98
N SER A 3 4.33 0.17 -11.75
CA SER A 3 3.13 -0.15 -10.96
C SER A 3 1.85 0.56 -11.41
N ILE A 4 1.98 1.69 -12.12
CA ILE A 4 0.84 2.50 -12.59
C ILE A 4 0.05 1.78 -13.69
N PRO A 5 0.68 1.29 -14.79
CA PRO A 5 -0.08 0.63 -15.86
C PRO A 5 -0.77 -0.67 -15.40
N ILE A 6 -0.12 -1.46 -14.52
CA ILE A 6 -0.72 -2.71 -14.02
C ILE A 6 -1.95 -2.44 -13.12
N ALA A 7 -1.92 -1.37 -12.32
CA ALA A 7 -3.06 -0.97 -11.50
C ALA A 7 -4.27 -0.53 -12.37
N ILE A 8 -4.00 0.17 -13.47
CA ILE A 8 -5.04 0.59 -14.42
C ILE A 8 -5.68 -0.63 -15.09
N ILE A 9 -4.86 -1.56 -15.60
CA ILE A 9 -5.35 -2.79 -16.26
C ILE A 9 -6.18 -3.64 -15.29
N SER A 10 -5.72 -3.80 -14.04
CA SER A 10 -6.44 -4.55 -13.01
C SER A 10 -7.78 -3.92 -12.65
N SER A 11 -7.84 -2.58 -12.56
CA SER A 11 -9.08 -1.84 -12.26
C SER A 11 -10.09 -1.93 -13.40
N ILE A 12 -9.62 -1.82 -14.65
CA ILE A 12 -10.45 -1.99 -15.84
C ILE A 12 -11.01 -3.41 -15.89
N TRP A 13 -10.17 -4.42 -15.67
CA TRP A 13 -10.60 -5.82 -15.64
C TRP A 13 -11.68 -6.07 -14.58
N LEU A 14 -11.50 -5.57 -13.36
CA LEU A 14 -12.50 -5.69 -12.29
C LEU A 14 -13.83 -5.02 -12.66
N THR A 15 -13.78 -3.88 -13.35
CA THR A 15 -14.98 -3.18 -13.83
C THR A 15 -15.70 -3.99 -14.91
N ILE A 16 -14.96 -4.62 -15.82
CA ILE A 16 -15.52 -5.48 -16.87
C ILE A 16 -16.19 -6.72 -16.26
N THR A 17 -15.52 -7.42 -15.34
CA THR A 17 -16.10 -8.60 -14.68
C THR A 17 -17.32 -8.25 -13.85
N SER A 18 -17.35 -7.06 -13.26
CA SER A 18 -18.51 -6.51 -12.55
C SER A 18 -19.76 -6.42 -13.43
N ILE A 19 -19.61 -5.92 -14.67
CA ILE A 19 -20.72 -5.76 -15.61
C ILE A 19 -21.17 -7.12 -16.16
N ILE A 20 -20.22 -8.01 -16.47
CA ILE A 20 -20.52 -9.36 -16.96
C ILE A 20 -21.31 -10.18 -15.94
N LEU A 21 -20.99 -10.06 -14.64
CA LEU A 21 -21.75 -10.74 -13.59
C LEU A 21 -23.16 -10.15 -13.37
N CYS A 22 -23.42 -8.93 -13.86
CA CYS A 22 -24.74 -8.29 -13.86
C CYS A 22 -25.60 -8.72 -15.07
N LEU A 23 -25.01 -9.37 -16.08
CA LEU A 23 -25.75 -9.85 -17.25
C LEU A 23 -26.61 -11.06 -16.86
N PRO A 24 -27.88 -11.13 -17.33
CA PRO A 24 -28.78 -12.22 -16.98
C PRO A 24 -28.27 -13.56 -17.53
N GLN A 25 -28.26 -14.59 -16.69
CA GLN A 25 -27.85 -15.94 -17.08
C GLN A 25 -28.94 -16.65 -17.92
N GLU A 26 -30.19 -16.19 -17.86
CA GLU A 26 -31.35 -16.82 -18.51
C GLU A 26 -32.34 -15.76 -19.03
N TYR A 27 -32.99 -16.04 -20.16
CA TYR A 27 -34.08 -15.22 -20.74
C TYR A 27 -35.43 -15.87 -20.37
N PRO A 28 -36.48 -15.15 -19.92
CA PRO A 28 -36.64 -13.70 -19.85
C PRO A 28 -36.11 -13.05 -18.55
N MET A 29 -35.43 -11.92 -18.71
CA MET A 29 -34.83 -11.10 -17.64
C MET A 29 -35.93 -10.38 -16.85
N THR A 30 -36.27 -10.93 -15.69
CA THR A 30 -37.12 -10.25 -14.69
C THR A 30 -36.20 -9.64 -13.63
N TRP A 31 -36.55 -8.47 -13.06
CA TRP A 31 -35.80 -7.84 -11.94
C TRP A 31 -35.54 -8.79 -10.76
N LYS A 32 -36.33 -9.85 -10.63
CA LYS A 32 -36.18 -10.86 -9.58
C LYS A 32 -35.03 -11.87 -9.83
N ASN A 33 -34.59 -12.05 -11.08
CA ASN A 33 -33.64 -13.08 -11.50
C ASN A 33 -32.28 -12.52 -11.97
N MET A 34 -32.04 -11.21 -11.86
CA MET A 34 -30.70 -10.65 -12.11
C MET A 34 -29.71 -11.13 -11.04
N ASN A 35 -28.46 -11.43 -11.43
CA ASN A 35 -27.40 -11.80 -10.50
C ASN A 35 -26.84 -10.54 -9.82
N TYR A 36 -27.18 -10.35 -8.54
CA TYR A 36 -26.82 -9.17 -7.74
C TYR A 36 -25.49 -9.31 -6.98
N SER A 37 -24.70 -10.35 -7.24
CA SER A 37 -23.47 -10.63 -6.49
C SER A 37 -22.48 -9.46 -6.49
N ILE A 38 -22.43 -8.69 -7.58
CA ILE A 38 -21.53 -7.54 -7.67
C ILE A 38 -21.97 -6.36 -6.81
N VAL A 39 -23.28 -6.16 -6.64
CA VAL A 39 -23.83 -5.11 -5.79
C VAL A 39 -23.43 -5.34 -4.33
N ALA A 40 -23.41 -6.61 -3.90
CA ALA A 40 -22.93 -6.98 -2.57
C ALA A 40 -21.44 -6.62 -2.37
N ILE A 41 -20.59 -6.89 -3.38
CA ILE A 41 -19.15 -6.58 -3.32
C ILE A 41 -18.91 -5.07 -3.24
N VAL A 42 -19.60 -4.28 -4.07
CA VAL A 42 -19.50 -2.80 -4.06
C VAL A 42 -19.97 -2.25 -2.71
N GLY A 43 -21.06 -2.80 -2.15
CA GLY A 43 -21.55 -2.42 -0.82
C GLY A 43 -20.50 -2.67 0.28
N VAL A 44 -19.85 -3.83 0.27
CA VAL A 44 -18.80 -4.16 1.26
C VAL A 44 -17.58 -3.25 1.11
N LEU A 45 -17.12 -2.99 -0.12
CA LEU A 45 -16.00 -2.08 -0.36
C LEU A 45 -16.32 -0.64 0.06
N PHE A 46 -17.56 -0.19 -0.18
CA PHE A 46 -18.02 1.12 0.26
C PHE A 46 -18.06 1.24 1.78
N LEU A 47 -18.60 0.23 2.48
CA LEU A 47 -18.60 0.18 3.94
C LEU A 47 -17.18 0.11 4.52
N ALA A 48 -16.30 -0.68 3.92
CA ALA A 48 -14.89 -0.74 4.31
C ALA A 48 -14.18 0.61 4.09
N GLY A 49 -14.48 1.31 2.99
CA GLY A 49 -14.00 2.65 2.71
C GLY A 49 -14.47 3.68 3.73
N ILE A 50 -15.76 3.67 4.09
CA ILE A 50 -16.31 4.52 5.17
C ILE A 50 -15.63 4.20 6.49
N TYR A 51 -15.50 2.93 6.84
CA TYR A 51 -14.85 2.51 8.09
C TYR A 51 -13.39 2.98 8.17
N TRP A 52 -12.64 2.86 7.07
CA TRP A 52 -11.28 3.37 6.98
C TRP A 52 -11.23 4.90 7.13
N PHE A 53 -12.15 5.62 6.48
CA PHE A 53 -12.24 7.08 6.57
C PHE A 53 -12.56 7.57 7.99
N VAL A 54 -13.40 6.83 8.72
CA VAL A 54 -13.81 7.19 10.08
C VAL A 54 -12.75 6.81 11.12
N SER A 55 -12.12 5.64 11.02
CA SER A 55 -11.29 5.09 12.12
C SER A 55 -9.82 4.95 11.74
N ALA A 56 -9.53 4.31 10.61
CA ALA A 56 -8.17 3.91 10.27
C ALA A 56 -7.24 5.09 9.96
N ARG A 57 -7.78 6.25 9.54
CA ARG A 57 -6.97 7.47 9.31
C ARG A 57 -6.31 8.03 10.57
N TYR A 58 -6.76 7.64 11.76
CA TYR A 58 -6.22 8.13 13.03
C TYR A 58 -5.14 7.24 13.63
N TRP A 59 -5.01 6.00 13.17
CA TRP A 59 -4.16 4.99 13.82
C TRP A 59 -2.79 4.84 13.14
N PHE A 60 -2.64 5.34 11.91
CA PHE A 60 -1.35 5.35 11.22
C PHE A 60 -0.47 6.51 11.72
N THR A 61 0.33 6.24 12.74
CA THR A 61 1.52 7.04 13.04
C THR A 61 2.63 6.59 12.08
N GLY A 62 3.03 7.48 11.16
CA GLY A 62 4.12 7.18 10.23
C GLY A 62 5.43 6.85 10.96
N PRO A 63 6.31 6.01 10.38
CA PRO A 63 7.59 5.67 10.99
C PRO A 63 8.38 6.95 11.26
N LYS A 64 8.79 7.13 12.52
CA LYS A 64 9.59 8.27 12.94
C LYS A 64 10.88 8.24 12.13
N ARG A 65 11.09 9.25 11.28
CA ARG A 65 12.36 9.39 10.54
C ARG A 65 13.44 9.58 11.60
N ILE A 66 14.38 8.65 11.64
CA ILE A 66 15.61 8.82 12.42
C ILE A 66 16.49 9.70 11.54
N ASP A 67 16.53 10.98 11.87
CA ASP A 67 17.42 11.92 11.20
C ASP A 67 18.84 11.60 11.67
N LEU A 68 19.59 10.91 10.80
CA LEU A 68 20.97 10.47 11.08
C LEU A 68 21.90 11.66 11.43
N ASP A 69 21.50 12.86 11.04
CA ASP A 69 22.20 14.12 11.28
C ASP A 69 21.87 14.74 12.66
N THR A 70 20.69 14.44 13.22
CA THR A 70 20.22 14.99 14.51
C THR A 70 20.35 13.99 15.66
N THR A 71 20.47 12.68 15.39
CA THR A 71 20.78 11.70 16.44
C THR A 71 22.24 11.78 16.87
N PRO A 72 22.54 12.13 18.13
CA PRO A 72 23.92 12.17 18.65
C PRO A 72 24.63 10.81 18.56
N LEU A 73 23.87 9.73 18.39
CA LEU A 73 24.37 8.35 18.35
C LEU A 73 25.16 8.01 17.09
N LEU A 74 25.00 8.78 16.00
CA LEU A 74 25.77 8.61 14.75
C LEU A 74 26.67 9.81 14.44
N SER A 75 26.37 10.99 15.01
CA SER A 75 27.25 12.18 14.92
C SER A 75 28.61 11.94 15.60
N GLY A 76 28.68 11.09 16.62
CA GLY A 76 29.94 10.70 17.28
C GLY A 76 30.85 9.75 16.47
N HIS A 77 30.42 9.25 15.31
CA HIS A 77 31.24 8.39 14.42
C HIS A 77 31.55 9.06 13.07
N VAL A 78 31.47 10.39 12.97
CA VAL A 78 31.98 11.12 11.79
C VAL A 78 32.69 12.40 12.21
N THR A 79 33.87 12.27 12.82
CA THR A 79 34.94 13.27 12.66
C THR A 79 36.30 12.59 12.70
N ASN A 80 36.92 12.42 11.53
CA ASN A 80 38.32 12.77 11.37
C ASN A 80 38.50 13.33 9.95
N GLU A 81 38.64 14.65 9.86
CA GLU A 81 39.00 15.39 8.64
C GLU A 81 40.47 15.19 8.21
N ASN A 82 41.25 14.45 9.00
CA ASN A 82 42.60 14.03 8.64
C ASN A 82 42.54 12.55 8.26
N GLY A 83 42.74 12.24 6.97
CA GLY A 83 42.68 10.89 6.39
C GLY A 83 43.69 9.89 6.98
N ALA A 84 43.45 9.48 8.23
CA ALA A 84 44.14 8.40 8.91
C ALA A 84 43.09 7.40 9.39
N SER A 85 42.80 6.40 8.55
CA SER A 85 42.24 5.14 9.03
C SER A 85 43.31 4.51 9.94
N ARG A 86 43.15 4.67 11.26
CA ARG A 86 43.96 3.96 12.25
C ARG A 86 43.58 2.49 12.25
N ILE A 87 43.91 1.79 11.17
CA ILE A 87 44.13 0.36 11.15
C ILE A 87 45.42 0.07 11.95
N SER A 88 45.32 0.13 13.29
CA SER A 88 46.42 -0.28 14.18
C SER A 88 46.00 -1.35 15.17
N SER A 89 44.94 -2.11 14.86
CA SER A 89 44.43 -3.18 15.74
C SER A 89 44.97 -4.58 15.39
N TRP A 90 45.86 -4.71 14.40
CA TRP A 90 46.42 -6.00 13.94
C TRP A 90 47.96 -6.08 14.02
N GLU A 91 48.62 -5.17 14.74
CA GLU A 91 50.06 -5.25 15.02
C GLU A 91 50.26 -5.95 16.38
N GLY A 92 49.85 -7.23 16.47
CA GLY A 92 49.94 -7.97 17.73
C GLY A 92 49.48 -9.42 17.77
N ILE A 93 49.11 -10.03 16.63
CA ILE A 93 48.88 -11.48 16.50
C ILE A 93 49.48 -11.95 15.18
#